data_AF-A0AAP3H413-F1
#
_entry.id   AF-A0AAP3H413-F1
#
_cell.length_a   1.000
_cell.length_b   1.000
_cell.length_c   1.000
_cell.angle_alpha   90.00
_cell.angle_beta   90.00
_cell.angle_gamma   90.00
#
_symmetry.space_group_name_H-M   'P 1'
#
loop_
_entity.id
_entity.type
_entity.pdbx_description
1 polymer ?
#
loop_
_entity_poly.entity_id
_entity_poly.type
_entity_poly.pdbx_seq_one_letter_code
_entity_poly.pdbx_strand_id
1 'polypeptide(L)'
;MQDITQTARQIAGSPEDHLSEIHLFTSAWAVMKAARGQGFNPSRLRPQHLIEGPAPSPEPTDMVLERVGNRVREIMHERGIQPHRRHAA
;
A
#
# COMPACT_ATOMS: atom_id res chain seq x y z
N MET A 1 -24.74 -2.17 -10.61
CA MET A 1 -23.94 -0.96 -10.30
C MET A 1 -24.26 -0.34 -8.94
N GLN A 2 -25.49 -0.47 -8.41
CA GLN A 2 -25.85 0.08 -7.07
C GLN A 2 -25.07 -0.56 -5.91
N ASP A 3 -24.73 -1.84 -6.02
CA ASP A 3 -23.99 -2.61 -5.01
C ASP A 3 -22.62 -2.00 -4.69
N ILE A 4 -21.86 -1.69 -5.75
CA ILE A 4 -20.51 -1.11 -5.64
C ILE A 4 -20.55 0.28 -4.97
N THR A 5 -21.58 1.08 -5.26
CA THR A 5 -21.74 2.41 -4.66
C THR A 5 -22.17 2.34 -3.19
N GLN A 6 -22.94 1.32 -2.81
CA GLN A 6 -23.35 1.07 -1.43
C GLN A 6 -22.15 0.66 -0.57
N THR A 7 -21.36 -0.30 -1.04
CA THR A 7 -20.12 -0.74 -0.39
C THR A 7 -19.12 0.41 -0.26
N ALA A 8 -18.94 1.20 -1.33
CA ALA A 8 -18.08 2.38 -1.28
C ALA A 8 -18.55 3.42 -0.24
N ARG A 9 -19.86 3.57 -0.06
CA ARG A 9 -20.42 4.49 0.94
C ARG A 9 -20.22 4.00 2.37
N GLN A 10 -20.23 2.68 2.59
CA GLN A 10 -19.91 2.09 3.90
C GLN A 10 -18.42 2.29 4.24
N ILE A 11 -17.52 1.95 3.31
CA ILE A 11 -16.07 2.12 3.50
C ILE A 11 -15.70 3.59 3.76
N ALA A 12 -16.30 4.53 3.01
CA ALA A 12 -16.05 5.95 3.21
C ALA A 12 -16.74 6.54 4.45
N GLY A 13 -17.77 5.86 4.98
CA GLY A 13 -18.51 6.25 6.18
C GLY A 13 -17.85 5.83 7.48
N SER A 14 -16.98 4.81 7.43
CA SER A 14 -16.20 4.29 8.57
C SER A 14 -14.74 4.04 8.17
N PRO A 15 -13.99 5.08 7.77
CA PRO A 15 -12.60 4.94 7.34
C PRO A 15 -11.67 4.40 8.44
N GLU A 16 -12.02 4.57 9.71
CA GLU A 16 -11.31 4.04 10.88
C GLU A 16 -11.22 2.51 10.90
N ASP A 17 -12.20 1.82 10.30
CA ASP A 17 -12.22 0.35 10.23
C ASP A 17 -11.28 -0.20 9.14
N HIS A 18 -10.72 0.69 8.31
CA HIS A 18 -9.92 0.35 7.13
C HIS A 18 -8.55 1.04 7.10
N LEU A 19 -8.04 1.46 8.27
CA LEU A 19 -6.76 2.18 8.38
C LEU A 19 -5.55 1.40 7.85
N SER A 20 -5.57 0.06 7.93
CA SER A 20 -4.55 -0.83 7.35
C SER A 20 -4.66 -0.97 5.83
N GLU A 21 -5.78 -0.55 5.24
CA GLU A 21 -6.15 -0.81 3.85
C GLU A 21 -6.51 0.52 3.14
N ILE A 22 -5.59 1.48 3.17
CA ILE A 22 -5.72 2.83 2.59
C ILE A 22 -6.20 2.82 1.11
N HIS A 23 -5.87 1.76 0.38
CA HIS A 23 -6.29 1.57 -1.02
C HIS A 23 -7.80 1.30 -1.16
N LEU A 24 -8.46 0.70 -0.16
CA LEU A 24 -9.91 0.51 -0.14
C LEU A 24 -10.63 1.86 -0.02
N PHE A 25 -10.17 2.74 0.87
CA PHE A 25 -10.72 4.08 1.00
C PHE A 25 -10.58 4.89 -0.29
N THR A 26 -9.40 4.86 -0.91
CA THR A 26 -9.14 5.58 -2.17
C THR A 26 -10.05 5.08 -3.29
N SER A 27 -10.23 3.77 -3.39
CA SER A 27 -11.12 3.12 -4.37
C SER A 27 -12.59 3.47 -4.12
N ALA A 28 -13.04 3.37 -2.87
CA ALA A 28 -14.41 3.71 -2.46
C ALA A 28 -14.73 5.18 -2.75
N TRP A 29 -13.81 6.08 -2.43
CA TRP A 29 -13.98 7.50 -2.71
C TRP A 29 -14.01 7.80 -4.22
N ALA A 30 -13.17 7.15 -5.02
CA ALA A 30 -13.18 7.27 -6.48
C ALA A 30 -14.51 6.80 -7.08
N VAL A 31 -15.06 5.68 -6.59
CA VAL A 31 -16.39 5.17 -6.96
C VAL A 31 -17.49 6.18 -6.61
N MET A 32 -17.46 6.75 -5.40
CA MET A 32 -18.45 7.75 -4.99
C MET A 32 -18.37 9.04 -5.82
N LYS A 33 -17.17 9.45 -6.23
CA LYS A 33 -16.95 10.58 -7.13
C LYS A 33 -17.50 10.30 -8.53
N ALA A 34 -17.17 9.14 -9.10
CA ALA A 34 -17.67 8.70 -10.40
C ALA A 34 -19.21 8.60 -10.42
N ALA A 35 -19.82 8.06 -9.36
CA ALA A 35 -21.28 7.96 -9.23
C ALA A 35 -21.99 9.33 -9.17
N ARG A 36 -21.28 10.40 -8.78
CA ARG A 36 -21.77 11.79 -8.80
C ARG A 36 -21.45 12.51 -10.11
N GLY A 37 -20.92 11.81 -11.12
CA GLY A 37 -20.45 12.41 -12.37
C GLY A 37 -19.20 13.30 -12.21
N GLN A 38 -18.52 13.22 -11.05
CA GLN A 38 -17.31 13.98 -10.78
C GLN A 38 -16.10 13.10 -11.03
N GLY A 39 -15.31 13.41 -12.06
CA GLY A 39 -14.06 12.69 -12.31
C GLY A 39 -13.09 12.82 -11.13
N PHE A 40 -12.55 11.69 -10.67
CA PHE A 40 -11.47 11.67 -9.70
C PHE A 40 -10.12 11.72 -10.43
N ASN A 41 -9.34 12.77 -10.18
CA ASN A 41 -7.98 12.90 -10.71
C ASN A 41 -6.98 12.83 -9.55
N PRO A 42 -6.31 11.68 -9.32
CA PRO A 42 -5.36 11.51 -8.23
C PRO A 42 -4.17 12.47 -8.33
N SER A 43 -3.81 12.92 -9.54
CA SER A 43 -2.74 13.91 -9.77
C SER A 43 -3.08 15.30 -9.24
N ARG A 44 -4.33 15.55 -8.82
CA ARG A 44 -4.75 16.80 -8.15
C ARG A 44 -4.67 16.73 -6.63
N LEU A 45 -4.39 15.56 -6.05
CA LEU A 45 -4.14 15.43 -4.63
C LEU A 45 -2.79 16.11 -4.32
N ARG A 46 -2.84 17.17 -3.51
CA ARG A 46 -1.67 17.83 -2.98
C ARG A 46 -1.40 17.27 -1.58
N PRO A 47 -0.15 17.29 -1.09
CA PRO A 47 0.20 16.80 0.25
C PRO A 47 -0.67 17.36 1.37
N GLN A 48 -1.07 18.63 1.27
CA GLN A 48 -2.04 19.30 2.17
C GLN A 48 -3.45 18.67 2.24
N HIS A 49 -3.80 17.77 1.32
CA HIS A 49 -5.08 17.04 1.30
C HIS A 49 -4.92 15.58 1.77
N LEU A 50 -3.69 15.15 2.08
CA LEU A 50 -3.40 13.86 2.69
C LEU A 50 -3.43 14.10 4.20
N ILE A 51 -4.28 13.38 4.91
CA ILE A 51 -4.15 13.27 6.36
C ILE A 51 -2.83 12.53 6.58
N GLU A 52 -1.79 13.23 7.04
CA GLU A 52 -0.57 12.57 7.52
C GLU A 52 -0.97 11.74 8.74
N GLY A 53 -1.24 10.46 8.51
CA GLY A 53 -1.24 9.48 9.59
C GLY A 53 0.15 9.48 10.25
N PRO A 54 0.25 9.13 11.54
CA PRO A 54 1.56 8.92 12.15
C PRO A 54 2.37 7.98 11.24
N ALA A 55 3.63 8.34 10.98
CA ALA A 55 4.51 7.49 10.20
C ALA A 55 4.42 6.06 10.75
N PRO A 56 4.25 5.04 9.90
CA PRO A 56 4.18 3.67 10.37
C PRO A 56 5.39 3.40 11.26
N SER A 57 5.17 2.81 12.43
CA SER A 57 6.26 2.49 13.35
C SER A 57 7.39 1.81 12.56
N PRO A 58 8.64 2.28 12.68
CA PRO A 58 9.74 1.69 11.94
C PRO A 58 9.77 0.20 12.24
N GLU A 59 9.77 -0.59 11.17
CA GLU A 59 9.88 -2.04 11.27
C GLU A 59 11.20 -2.37 11.98
N PRO A 60 11.20 -3.30 12.95
CA PRO A 60 12.43 -3.72 13.62
C PRO A 60 13.50 -4.07 12.60
N THR A 61 14.72 -3.58 12.81
CA THR A 61 15.83 -3.73 11.86
C THR A 61 16.04 -5.18 11.43
N ASP A 62 15.85 -6.13 12.34
CA ASP A 62 15.97 -7.56 12.06
C ASP A 62 14.94 -8.07 11.04
N MET A 63 13.70 -7.60 11.11
CA MET A 63 12.64 -7.96 10.13
C MET A 63 12.92 -7.39 8.75
N VAL A 64 13.43 -6.14 8.69
CA VAL A 64 13.85 -5.52 7.43
C VAL A 64 15.01 -6.30 6.81
N LEU A 65 16.01 -6.68 7.61
CA LEU A 65 17.18 -7.44 7.16
C LEU A 65 16.79 -8.84 6.66
N GLU A 66 15.88 -9.52 7.35
CA GLU A 66 15.38 -10.82 6.94
C GLU A 66 14.63 -10.72 5.60
N ARG A 67 13.69 -9.78 5.47
CA ARG A 67 12.92 -9.57 4.22
C ARG A 67 13.83 -9.22 3.05
N VAL A 68 14.76 -8.28 3.25
CA VAL A 68 15.71 -7.87 2.21
C VAL A 68 16.63 -9.04 1.86
N GLY A 69 17.11 -9.80 2.85
CA GLY A 69 17.93 -10.99 2.63
C GLY A 69 17.22 -12.07 1.81
N ASN A 70 15.94 -12.34 2.11
CA ASN A 70 15.12 -13.27 1.34
C ASN A 70 14.93 -12.80 -0.10
N ARG A 71 14.60 -11.52 -0.29
CA ARG A 71 14.39 -10.93 -1.62
C ARG A 71 15.66 -10.95 -2.47
N VAL A 72 16.81 -10.67 -1.86
CA VAL A 72 18.11 -10.74 -2.55
C VAL A 72 18.42 -12.18 -2.97
N ARG A 73 18.15 -13.19 -2.14
CA ARG A 73 18.35 -14.60 -2.51
C ARG A 73 17.44 -15.04 -3.65
N GLU A 74 16.18 -14.60 -3.69
CA GLU A 74 15.28 -14.85 -4.83
C GLU A 74 15.83 -14.25 -6.13
N ILE A 75 16.22 -12.97 -6.10
CA ILE A 75 16.78 -12.27 -7.26
C ILE A 75 18.07 -12.95 -7.74
N MET A 76 18.91 -13.41 -6.80
CA MET A 76 20.12 -14.16 -7.13
C MET A 76 19.80 -15.49 -7.80
N HIS A 77 18.80 -16.21 -7.32
CA HIS A 77 18.32 -17.46 -7.93
C HIS A 77 17.78 -17.21 -9.35
N GLU A 78 16.90 -16.22 -9.52
CA GLU A 78 16.34 -15.83 -10.83
C GLU A 78 17.42 -15.46 -11.84
N ARG A 79 18.50 -14.82 -11.39
CA ARG A 79 19.61 -14.36 -12.24
C ARG A 79 20.75 -15.38 -12.37
N GLY A 80 20.63 -16.56 -11.77
CA GLY A 80 21.69 -17.57 -11.76
C GLY A 80 22.98 -17.10 -11.07
N ILE A 81 22.89 -16.09 -10.19
CA ILE A 81 24.04 -15.54 -9.46
C ILE A 81 24.28 -16.43 -8.24
N GLN A 82 25.42 -17.12 -8.22
CA GLN A 82 25.79 -17.91 -7.05
C GLN A 82 26.32 -17.00 -5.92
N PRO A 83 25.89 -17.22 -4.67
CA PRO A 83 26.46 -16.52 -3.53
C PRO A 83 27.94 -16.86 -3.42
N HIS A 84 28.78 -15.82 -3.36
CA HIS A 84 30.22 -16.00 -3.17
C HIS A 84 30.46 -16.56 -1.77
N ARG A 85 30.79 -17.86 -1.66
CA ARG A 85 31.29 -18.45 -0.41
C ARG A 85 32.64 -17.83 -0.09
N ARG A 86 32.64 -16.82 0.76
CA ARG A 86 33.87 -16.44 1.46
C ARG A 86 34.03 -17.43 2.61
N HIS A 87 35.05 -18.29 2.53
CA HIS A 87 35.47 -19.10 3.66
C HIS A 87 35.82 -18.14 4.80
N ALA A 88 35.01 -18.15 5.86
CA ALA A 88 35.44 -17.62 7.15
C ALA A 88 36.44 -18.65 7.70
N ALA A 89 37.71 -18.25 7.74
CA ALA A 89 38.78 -18.93 8.48
C ALA A 89 38.79 -18.42 9.92
#